data_AF-X1A975-F1
#
_entry.id   AF-X1A975-F1
#
_cell.length_a   1.000
_cell.length_b   1.000
_cell.length_c   1.000
_cell.angle_alpha   90.00
_cell.angle_beta   90.00
_cell.angle_gamma   90.00
#
_symmetry.space_group_name_H-M   'P 1'
#
loop_
_entity.id
_entity.type
_entity.pdbx_description
1 polymer ?
#
loop_
_entity_poly.entity_id
_entity_poly.type
_entity_poly.pdbx_seq_one_letter_code
_entity_poly.pdbx_strand_id
1 'polypeptide(L)' 'MVNVRLSFSRMGWSYIFFKGLFYDLPGVEVVEPPLVNTEIASEGVKNSPEFVCFPFKVIL' A
#
# COMPACT_ATOMS: atom_id res chain seq x y z
N MET A 1 -21.34 -6.51 10.43
CA MET A 1 -20.78 -5.97 9.17
C MET A 1 -19.36 -5.57 9.48
N VAL A 2 -18.36 -6.31 8.99
CA VAL A 2 -16.95 -6.02 9.31
C VAL A 2 -16.54 -4.82 8.45
N ASN A 3 -16.03 -3.76 9.07
CA ASN A 3 -15.51 -2.60 8.35
C ASN A 3 -13.99 -2.78 8.22
N VAL A 4 -13.55 -3.30 7.08
CA VAL A 4 -12.14 -3.59 6.80
C VAL A 4 -11.50 -2.37 6.14
N ARG A 5 -10.47 -1.83 6.77
CA ARG A 5 -9.65 -0.76 6.18
C ARG A 5 -8.49 -1.41 5.43
N LEU A 6 -8.37 -1.12 4.14
CA LEU A 6 -7.38 -1.73 3.27
C LEU A 6 -6.56 -0.65 2.55
N SER A 7 -5.26 -0.85 2.50
CA SER A 7 -4.34 -0.08 1.67
C SER A 7 -3.40 -1.05 0.93
N PHE A 8 -2.63 -0.53 -0.02
CA PHE A 8 -1.76 -1.30 -0.90
C PHE A 8 -0.50 -0.51 -1.24
N SER A 9 0.56 -1.20 -1.63
CA SER A 9 1.80 -0.56 -2.04
C SER A 9 1.59 0.30 -3.29
N ARG A 10 2.18 1.50 -3.32
CA ARG A 10 2.15 2.37 -4.49
C ARG A 10 3.26 2.01 -5.49
N MET A 11 3.05 0.96 -6.28
CA MET A 11 3.99 0.53 -7.33
C MET A 11 3.68 1.23 -8.67
N GLY A 12 4.16 2.46 -8.84
CA GLY A 12 3.84 3.26 -10.04
C GLY A 12 2.34 3.51 -10.16
N TRP A 13 1.72 3.10 -11.27
CA TRP A 13 0.29 3.30 -11.56
C TRP A 13 -0.63 2.15 -11.13
N SER A 14 -0.08 1.04 -10.62
CA SER A 14 -0.86 -0.13 -10.21
C SER A 14 -1.89 0.16 -9.10
N TYR A 15 -1.64 1.18 -8.28
CA TYR A 15 -2.54 1.63 -7.21
C TYR A 15 -3.94 2.02 -7.73
N ILE A 16 -4.05 2.48 -8.99
CA ILE A 16 -5.33 2.80 -9.65
C ILE A 16 -6.15 1.53 -9.84
N PHE A 17 -5.50 0.46 -10.31
CA PHE A 17 -6.15 -0.84 -10.50
C PHE A 17 -6.63 -1.42 -9.17
N PHE A 18 -5.76 -1.42 -8.15
CA PHE A 18 -6.15 -1.92 -6.81
C PHE A 18 -7.27 -1.10 -6.19
N LYS A 19 -7.25 0.23 -6.33
CA LYS A 19 -8.36 1.08 -5.90
C LYS A 19 -9.67 0.65 -6.56
N GLY A 20 -9.66 0.51 -7.89
CA GLY A 20 -10.84 0.08 -8.65
C GLY A 20 -11.36 -1.31 -8.24
N LEU A 21 -10.46 -2.25 -7.92
CA LEU A 21 -10.82 -3.60 -7.49
C LEU A 21 -11.61 -3.63 -6.17
N PHE A 22 -11.33 -2.70 -5.25
CA PHE A 22 -11.90 -2.70 -3.90
C PHE A 22 -12.91 -1.57 -3.65
N TYR A 23 -13.05 -0.60 -4.56
CA TYR A 23 -13.77 0.66 -4.35
C TYR A 23 -15.24 0.52 -3.92
N ASP A 24 -15.94 -0.50 -4.39
CA ASP A 24 -17.39 -0.68 -4.15
C ASP A 24 -17.72 -1.96 -3.38
N LEU A 25 -16.72 -2.55 -2.72
CA LEU A 25 -16.96 -3.74 -1.92
C LEU A 25 -17.67 -3.35 -0.61
N PRO A 26 -18.84 -3.93 -0.30
CA PRO A 26 -19.56 -3.63 0.94
C PRO A 26 -18.70 -3.94 2.18
N GLY A 27 -18.51 -2.93 3.03
CA GLY A 27 -17.71 -3.06 4.26
C GLY A 27 -16.20 -2.92 4.07
N VAL A 28 -15.73 -2.40 2.94
CA VAL A 28 -14.31 -2.10 2.71
C VAL A 28 -14.09 -0.59 2.57
N GLU A 29 -13.20 -0.03 3.39
CA GLU A 29 -12.69 1.34 3.25
C GLU A 29 -11.31 1.27 2.57
N VAL A 30 -11.24 1.72 1.32
CA VAL A 30 -9.98 1.80 0.59
C VAL A 30 -9.23 3.08 0.95
N VAL A 31 -8.07 2.95 1.59
CA VAL A 31 -7.16 4.05 1.93
C VAL A 31 -6.07 4.12 0.87
N GLU A 32 -6.05 5.20 0.10
CA GLU A 32 -5.01 5.41 -0.91
C GLU A 32 -3.63 5.53 -0.26
N PRO A 33 -2.62 4.81 -0.78
CA PRO A 33 -1.26 4.94 -0.27
C PRO A 33 -0.68 6.33 -0.58
N PRO A 34 0.14 6.88 0.33
CA PRO A 34 0.81 8.15 0.10
C PRO A 34 1.73 8.09 -1.12
N LEU A 35 2.12 9.25 -1.62
CA LEU A 35 3.17 9.32 -2.65
C LEU A 35 4.48 8.82 -2.04
N VAL A 36 5.15 7.88 -2.71
CA VAL A 36 6.42 7.33 -2.26
C VAL A 36 7.48 8.43 -2.27
N ASN A 37 8.19 8.60 -1.17
CA ASN A 37 9.32 9.50 -1.01
C ASN A 37 10.51 8.78 -0.37
N THR A 38 11.62 9.50 -0.22
CA THR A 38 12.88 8.97 0.34
C THR A 38 12.74 8.57 1.80
N GLU A 39 11.88 9.26 2.55
CA GLU A 39 11.65 9.01 3.98
C GLU A 39 10.93 7.67 4.19
N ILE A 40 9.84 7.44 3.44
CA ILE A 40 9.08 6.17 3.45
C ILE A 40 10.00 5.01 3.03
N ALA A 41 10.75 5.17 1.94
CA ALA A 41 11.66 4.12 1.48
C ALA A 41 12.75 3.80 2.51
N SER A 42 13.32 4.82 3.16
CA SER A 42 14.33 4.66 4.21
C SER A 42 13.77 3.91 5.42
N GLU A 43 12.55 4.24 5.84
CA GLU A 43 11.88 3.56 6.95
C GLU A 43 11.56 2.10 6.61
N GLY A 44 11.06 1.86 5.40
CA GLY A 44 10.83 0.53 4.85
C GLY A 44 12.07 -0.35 4.84
N VAL A 45 13.21 0.18 4.39
CA VAL A 45 14.49 -0.54 4.37
C VAL A 45 14.95 -0.92 5.78
N LYS A 46 14.76 -0.05 6.78
CA LYS A 46 15.16 -0.32 8.17
C LYS A 46 14.30 -1.38 8.84
N ASN A 47 12.99 -1.40 8.53
CA ASN A 47 12.02 -2.22 9.24
C ASN A 47 11.62 -3.51 8.51
N SER A 48 12.11 -3.74 7.28
CA SER A 48 11.82 -4.95 6.50
C SER A 48 13.07 -5.77 6.22
N PRO A 49 12.96 -7.10 6.08
CA PRO A 49 14.09 -7.94 5.72
C PRO A 49 14.74 -7.51 4.39
N GLU A 50 16.04 -7.72 4.24
CA GLU A 50 16.77 -7.27 3.05
C GLU A 50 16.28 -7.96 1.76
N PHE A 51 15.93 -9.24 1.86
CA PHE A 51 15.54 -10.09 0.73
C PHE A 51 14.11 -9.86 0.21
N VAL A 52 13.29 -9.06 0.89
CA VAL A 52 11.92 -8.77 0.43
C VAL A 52 11.91 -7.72 -0.68
N CYS A 53 10.96 -7.86 -1.60
CA CYS A 53 10.85 -6.96 -2.74
C CYS A 53 10.53 -5.52 -2.31
N PHE A 54 11.00 -4.56 -3.12
CA PHE A 54 10.82 -3.12 -2.86
C PHE A 54 9.38 -2.67 -2.60
N PRO A 55 8.33 -3.24 -3.25
CA PRO A 55 6.93 -2.90 -2.93
C PRO A 55 6.57 -3.08 -1.45
N PHE A 56 7.14 -4.09 -0.78
CA PHE A 56 6.93 -4.31 0.64
C PHE A 56 7.63 -3.25 1.51
N LYS A 57 8.70 -2.63 1.00
CA LYS A 57 9.40 -1.57 1.71
C LYS A 57 8.60 -0.26 1.70
N VAL A 58 7.87 0.03 0.64
CA VAL A 58 7.14 1.31 0.49
C VAL A 58 5.68 1.29 0.97
N ILE A 59 5.22 0.16 1.53
CA ILE A 59 3.89 0.04 2.17
C ILE A 59 3.95 0.13 3.70
N LEU A 60 5.12 -0.12 4.29
CA LEU A 60 5.38 0.05 5.72
C LEU A 60 5.46 1.54 6.08
#